data_AF-A0AAU7W0G9-F1
#
_entry.id   AF-A0AAU7W0G9-F1
#
_cell.length_a   1.000
_cell.length_b   1.000
_cell.length_c   1.000
_cell.angle_alpha   90.00
_cell.angle_beta   90.00
_cell.angle_gamma   90.00
#
_symmetry.space_group_name_H-M   'P 1'
#
loop_
_entity.id
_entity.type
_entity.pdbx_description
1 polymer ?
#
loop_
_entity_poly.entity_id
_entity_poly.type
_entity_poly.pdbx_seq_one_letter_code
_entity_poly.pdbx_strand_id
1 'polypeptide(L)' 'MSRTVLRVSVTAGLLVLGVVIGLIFQNVWLGLLLAAIVWLGWFLGYESRRGNNAGVNDEDHGIEL' A
#
# COMPACT_ATOMS: atom_id res chain seq x y z
N MET A 1 -2.87 16.59 5.94
CA MET A 1 -1.68 15.76 5.67
C MET A 1 -1.60 15.52 4.17
N SER A 2 -0.48 15.85 3.50
CA SER A 2 -0.34 15.58 2.07
C SER A 2 -0.33 14.06 1.81
N ARG A 3 -1.01 13.59 0.74
CA ARG A 3 -1.10 12.16 0.40
C ARG A 3 0.28 11.54 0.18
N THR A 4 1.24 12.34 -0.28
CA THR A 4 2.64 11.95 -0.44
C THR A 4 3.30 11.68 0.91
N VAL A 5 3.02 12.52 1.92
CA VAL A 5 3.56 12.35 3.28
C VAL A 5 3.11 11.00 3.84
N LEU A 6 1.81 10.67 3.70
CA LEU A 6 1.28 9.40 4.21
C LEU A 6 1.93 8.17 3.56
N ARG A 7 2.13 8.20 2.23
CA ARG A 7 2.82 7.12 1.49
C ARG A 7 4.28 6.97 1.92
N VAL A 8 5.00 8.08 2.08
CA VAL A 8 6.39 8.09 2.51
C VAL A 8 6.51 7.57 3.95
N SER A 9 5.66 8.02 4.86
CA SER A 9 5.68 7.54 6.25
C SER A 9 5.36 6.05 6.38
N VAL A 10 4.43 5.53 5.58
CA VAL A 10 4.12 4.09 5.57
C VAL A 10 5.31 3.31 5.03
N THR A 11 5.92 3.77 3.93
CA THR A 11 7.06 3.09 3.34
C THR A 11 8.24 3.06 4.30
N ALA A 12 8.56 4.19 4.94
CA ALA A 12 9.62 4.27 5.95
C ALA A 12 9.33 3.37 7.16
N GLY A 13 8.10 3.36 7.66
CA GLY A 13 7.68 2.49 8.77
C GLY A 13 7.83 1.01 8.45
N LEU A 14 7.41 0.58 7.26
CA LEU A 14 7.56 -0.82 6.82
C LEU A 14 9.02 -1.23 6.64
N LEU A 15 9.86 -0.32 6.16
CA LEU A 15 11.30 -0.56 6.01
C LEU A 15 11.97 -0.76 7.36
N VAL A 16 11.69 0.13 8.33
CA VAL A 16 12.19 0.01 9.71
C VAL A 16 11.69 -1.30 10.34
N LEU A 17 10.40 -1.62 10.20
CA LEU A 17 9.82 -2.84 10.74
C LEU A 17 10.47 -4.10 10.13
N GLY A 18 10.70 -4.10 8.82
CA GLY A 18 11.38 -5.19 8.11
C GLY A 18 12.80 -5.43 8.62
N VAL A 19 13.56 -4.36 8.83
CA VAL A 19 14.92 -4.45 9.40
C VAL A 19 14.87 -5.00 10.82
N VAL A 20 14.00 -4.49 11.69
CA VAL A 20 13.85 -4.96 13.07
C VAL A 20 13.50 -6.45 13.12
N ILE A 21 12.52 -6.88 12.34
CA ILE A 21 12.13 -8.29 12.24
C ILE A 21 13.31 -9.12 11.72
N GLY A 22 13.99 -8.68 10.67
CA GLY A 22 15.16 -9.38 10.12
C GLY A 22 16.28 -9.57 11.15
N LEU A 23 16.53 -8.56 11.99
CA LEU A 23 17.51 -8.66 13.08
C LEU A 23 17.08 -9.65 14.17
N ILE A 24 15.79 -9.67 14.54
CA ILE A 24 15.23 -10.64 15.50
C ILE A 24 15.43 -12.08 15.01
N PHE A 25 15.22 -12.33 13.72
CA PHE A 25 15.40 -13.65 13.12
C PHE A 25 16.86 -13.96 12.72
N GLN A 26 17.81 -13.06 13.01
CA GLN A 26 19.21 -13.13 12.54
C GLN A 26 19.32 -13.33 11.02
N ASN A 27 18.31 -12.90 10.28
CA ASN A 27 18.21 -13.07 8.84
C ASN A 27 17.52 -11.84 8.22
N VAL A 28 18.34 -10.90 7.77
CA VAL A 28 17.88 -9.62 7.20
C VAL A 28 17.07 -9.85 5.93
N TRP A 29 17.38 -10.87 5.12
CA TRP A 29 16.64 -11.20 3.91
C TRP A 29 15.20 -11.61 4.19
N LEU A 30 14.97 -12.38 5.27
CA LEU A 30 13.63 -12.73 5.71
C LEU A 30 12.84 -11.49 6.15
N GLY A 31 13.47 -10.59 6.90
CA GLY A 31 12.86 -9.33 7.32
C GLY A 31 12.46 -8.44 6.14
N LEU A 32 13.32 -8.33 5.13
CA LEU A 32 13.03 -7.58 3.90
C LEU A 32 11.89 -8.22 3.09
N LEU A 33 11.86 -9.56 2.98
CA LEU A 33 10.77 -10.27 2.30
C LEU A 33 9.42 -9.99 2.97
N LEU A 34 9.35 -10.06 4.29
CA LEU A 34 8.14 -9.76 5.05
C LEU A 34 7.69 -8.31 4.88
N ALA A 35 8.62 -7.36 4.92
CA ALA A 35 8.32 -5.96 4.64
C ALA A 35 7.78 -5.75 3.22
N ALA A 36 8.32 -6.45 2.23
CA ALA A 36 7.83 -6.39 0.85
C ALA A 36 6.38 -6.94 0.73
N ILE A 37 6.07 -8.06 1.40
CA ILE A 37 4.71 -8.63 1.42
C ILE A 37 3.71 -7.64 2.05
N VAL A 38 4.06 -7.07 3.20
CA VAL A 38 3.19 -6.08 3.88
C VAL A 38 3.02 -4.82 3.02
N TRP A 39 4.10 -4.37 2.37
CA TRP A 39 4.06 -3.24 1.45
C TRP A 39 3.11 -3.49 0.27
N LEU A 40 3.14 -4.68 -0.32
CA LEU A 40 2.21 -5.06 -1.39
C LEU A 40 0.76 -5.07 -0.90
N GLY A 41 0.48 -5.62 0.28
CA GLY A 41 -0.87 -5.60 0.86
C GLY A 41 -1.39 -4.18 1.09
N TRP A 42 -0.54 -3.30 1.61
CA TRP A 42 -0.87 -1.88 1.76
C TRP A 42 -1.08 -1.19 0.41
N PHE A 43 -0.19 -1.41 -0.57
CA PHE A 43 -0.27 -0.80 -1.89
C PHE A 43 -1.56 -1.20 -2.61
N LEU A 44 -1.88 -2.49 -2.63
CA LEU A 44 -3.11 -3.02 -3.23
C LEU A 44 -4.36 -2.51 -2.51
N GLY A 45 -4.36 -2.45 -1.17
CA GLY A 45 -5.47 -1.88 -0.40
C GLY A 45 -5.66 -0.38 -0.63
N TYR A 46 -4.56 0.37 -0.78
CA TYR A 46 -4.60 1.79 -1.12
C TYR A 46 -5.17 2.03 -2.52
N GLU A 47 -4.76 1.22 -3.50
CA GLU A 47 -5.28 1.31 -4.87
C GLU A 47 -6.72 0.81 -4.96
N SER A 48 -7.09 -0.22 -4.18
CA SER A 48 -8.47 -0.71 -4.06
C SER A 48 -9.42 0.37 -3.54
N ARG A 49 -8.99 1.20 -2.57
CA ARG A 49 -9.76 2.37 -2.11
C ARG A 49 -9.97 3.44 -3.20
N ARG A 50 -9.15 3.46 -4.25
CA ARG A 50 -9.35 4.34 -5.42
C ARG A 50 -10.38 3.80 -6.41
N GLY A 51 -10.63 2.50 -6.39
CA GLY A 51 -11.64 1.84 -7.23
C GLY A 51 -13.09 2.12 -6.82
N ASN A 52 -13.33 2.91 -5.77
CA ASN A 52 -14.66 3.12 -5.19
C ASN A 52 -15.62 4.00 -6.00
N ASN A 53 -15.37 4.15 -7.32
CA ASN A 53 -16.26 4.77 -8.32
C ASN A 53 -16.08 4.13 -9.73
N ALA A 54 -15.39 2.99 -9.84
CA ALA A 54 -15.30 2.27 -11.11
C ALA A 54 -16.59 1.45 -11.30
N GLY A 55 -17.68 2.11 -11.69
CA GLY A 55 -18.98 1.48 -11.90
C GLY A 55 -20.18 2.22 -11.33
N VAL A 56 -20.06 3.51 -10.97
CA VAL A 56 -21.25 4.37 -10.99
C VAL A 56 -21.54 4.64 -12.45
N ASN A 57 -22.35 3.76 -13.05
CA ASN A 57 -23.21 4.14 -14.15
C ASN A 57 -24.16 5.19 -13.55
N ASP A 58 -23.84 6.47 -13.71
CA ASP A 58 -24.84 7.50 -13.46
C ASP A 58 -25.92 7.29 -14.53
N GLU A 59 -26.97 6.53 -14.19
CA GLU A 59 -28.10 6.27 -15.08
C GLU A 59 -28.79 7.56 -15.60
N ASP A 60 -28.43 8.73 -15.05
CA ASP A 60 -28.92 10.06 -15.44
C ASP A 60 -27.97 10.85 -16.36
N HIS A 61 -26.73 10.40 -16.58
CA HIS A 61 -25.78 11.04 -17.50
C HIS A 61 -25.31 10.04 -18.53
N GLY A 62 -26.04 10.01 -19.65
CA GLY A 62 -25.79 9.14 -20.79
C GLY A 62 -24.33 9.07 -21.20
N ILE A 63 -23.94 7.89 -21.67
CA ILE A 63 -22.59 7.56 -22.08
C ILE A 63 -22.24 8.35 -23.35
N GLU A 64 -21.52 9.46 -23.20
CA GLU A 64 -20.89 10.15 -24.33
C GLU A 64 -19.62 9.36 -24.71
N LEU A 65 -19.72 8.65 -25.84
CA LEU A 65 -18.61 7.97 -26.53
C LEU A 65 -17.86 8.94 -27.43
#